data_AF-A0A3D9G3F2-F1
#
_entry.id   AF-A0A3D9G3F2-F1
#
_cell.length_a   1.000
_cell.length_b   1.000
_cell.length_c   1.000
_cell.angle_alpha   90.00
_cell.angle_beta   90.00
_cell.angle_gamma   90.00
#
_symmetry.space_group_name_H-M   'P 1'
#
loop_
_entity.id
_entity.type
_entity.pdbx_description
1 polymer ?
#
loop_
_entity_poly.entity_id
_entity_poly.type
_entity_poly.pdbx_seq_one_letter_code
_entity_poly.pdbx_strand_id
1 'polypeptide(L)'
;MINLSHEILNEALSFSMEFGENWLVPINKRLSKIYPGLSNKELDNCDLICKQVNKIANSYVYDNPILTDQKYSFVNFEQFEIFINAQFDWISTKNLTHLYSQSCYYASK
;
A
#
# COMPACT_ATOMS: atom_id res chain seq x y z
N MET A 1 16.52 12.57 -6.39
CA MET A 1 15.25 11.86 -6.14
C MET A 1 14.17 12.53 -6.97
N ILE A 2 13.30 11.75 -7.62
CA ILE A 2 12.12 12.29 -8.31
C ILE A 2 11.15 12.73 -7.21
N ASN A 3 10.66 13.97 -7.27
CA ASN A 3 9.72 14.50 -6.29
C ASN A 3 8.29 14.36 -6.83
N LEU A 4 7.55 13.36 -6.35
CA LEU A 4 6.15 13.13 -6.70
C LEU A 4 5.25 13.71 -5.60
N SER A 5 4.10 14.27 -5.98
CA SER A 5 3.16 14.78 -4.98
C SER A 5 2.56 13.64 -4.15
N HIS A 6 2.21 13.94 -2.90
CA HIS A 6 1.50 12.97 -2.03
C HIS A 6 0.18 12.51 -2.66
N GLU A 7 -0.48 13.37 -3.43
CA GLU A 7 -1.70 13.04 -4.17
C GLU A 7 -1.46 11.93 -5.20
N ILE A 8 -0.43 12.09 -6.06
CA ILE A 8 -0.07 11.08 -7.07
C ILE A 8 0.30 9.75 -6.41
N LEU A 9 1.08 9.80 -5.32
CA LEU A 9 1.50 8.59 -4.60
C LEU A 9 0.31 7.88 -3.94
N ASN A 10 -0.65 8.61 -3.38
CA ASN A 10 -1.87 8.02 -2.81
C ASN A 10 -2.77 7.41 -3.89
N GLU A 11 -2.92 8.07 -5.04
CA GLU A 11 -3.71 7.53 -6.14
C GLU A 11 -3.06 6.23 -6.68
N ALA A 12 -1.74 6.25 -6.90
CA ALA A 12 -0.97 5.08 -7.33
C ALA A 12 -1.08 3.92 -6.34
N LEU A 13 -0.95 4.19 -5.04
CA LEU A 13 -1.09 3.18 -3.99
C LEU A 13 -2.51 2.61 -3.96
N SER A 14 -3.54 3.45 -4.07
CA SER A 14 -4.94 3.00 -4.17
C SER A 14 -5.11 2.02 -5.33
N PHE A 15 -4.59 2.33 -6.52
CA PHE A 15 -4.64 1.43 -7.68
C PHE A 15 -3.91 0.11 -7.47
N SER A 16 -2.78 0.12 -6.74
CA SER A 16 -2.02 -1.09 -6.47
C SER A 16 -2.77 -2.08 -5.55
N MET A 17 -3.74 -1.58 -4.78
CA MET A 17 -4.53 -2.38 -3.84
C MET A 17 -5.90 -2.79 -4.40
N GLU A 18 -6.22 -2.47 -5.64
CA GLU A 18 -7.53 -2.80 -6.20
C GLU A 18 -7.73 -4.30 -6.49
N PHE A 19 -8.96 -4.75 -6.26
CA PHE A 19 -9.45 -6.09 -6.58
C PHE A 19 -10.49 -6.05 -7.71
N GLY A 20 -10.95 -7.23 -8.16
CA GLY A 20 -11.97 -7.36 -9.20
C GLY A 20 -11.41 -7.15 -10.60
N GLU A 21 -12.13 -6.39 -11.44
CA GLU A 21 -11.76 -6.16 -12.85
C GLU A 21 -10.38 -5.50 -13.03
N ASN A 22 -9.92 -4.77 -12.01
CA ASN A 22 -8.63 -4.09 -12.01
C ASN A 22 -7.50 -4.85 -11.28
N TRP A 23 -7.76 -6.07 -10.81
CA TRP A 23 -6.74 -6.86 -10.14
C TRP A 23 -5.60 -7.20 -11.13
N LEU A 24 -4.36 -6.90 -10.74
CA LEU A 24 -3.12 -7.09 -11.51
C LEU A 24 -3.02 -6.21 -12.76
N VAL A 25 -3.93 -5.25 -12.92
CA VAL A 25 -3.80 -4.25 -13.98
C VAL A 25 -2.64 -3.32 -13.64
N PRO A 26 -1.65 -3.13 -14.54
CA PRO A 26 -0.50 -2.27 -14.28
C PRO A 26 -0.92 -0.84 -13.92
N ILE A 27 -0.44 -0.34 -12.77
CA ILE A 27 -0.83 0.99 -12.29
C ILE A 27 -0.37 2.09 -13.25
N ASN A 28 0.75 1.91 -13.96
CA ASN A 28 1.30 2.90 -14.89
C ASN A 28 0.30 3.31 -15.96
N LYS A 29 -0.40 2.34 -16.56
CA LYS A 29 -1.41 2.58 -17.61
C LYS A 29 -2.61 3.38 -17.11
N ARG A 30 -2.92 3.25 -15.82
CA ARG A 30 -4.06 3.91 -15.18
C ARG A 30 -3.67 5.30 -14.72
N LEU A 31 -2.51 5.41 -14.08
CA LEU A 31 -1.94 6.65 -13.59
C LEU A 31 -1.60 7.60 -14.74
N SER A 32 -1.09 7.10 -15.86
CA SER A 32 -0.80 7.93 -17.05
C SER A 32 -2.04 8.53 -17.71
N LYS A 33 -3.23 7.94 -17.50
CA LYS A 33 -4.50 8.51 -18.01
C LYS A 33 -4.96 9.70 -17.17
N ILE A 34 -4.66 9.69 -15.87
CA ILE A 34 -5.07 10.73 -14.92
C ILE A 34 -4.02 11.85 -14.89
N TYR A 35 -2.74 11.48 -14.92
CA TYR A 35 -1.61 12.39 -14.89
C TYR A 35 -0.79 12.24 -16.18
N PRO A 36 -1.28 12.76 -17.33
CA PRO A 36 -0.61 12.61 -18.62
C PRO A 36 0.74 13.33 -18.71
N GLY A 37 1.05 14.21 -17.75
CA GLY A 37 2.35 14.88 -17.64
C GLY A 37 3.45 14.02 -17.02
N LEU A 38 3.14 12.85 -16.45
CA LEU A 38 4.15 11.96 -15.89
C LEU A 38 4.94 11.27 -16.98
N SER A 39 6.27 11.32 -16.86
CA SER A 39 7.18 10.53 -17.67
C SER A 39 7.09 9.04 -17.31
N ASN A 40 7.53 8.17 -18.23
CA ASN A 40 7.62 6.73 -17.97
C ASN A 40 8.45 6.44 -16.71
N LYS A 41 9.53 7.19 -16.48
CA LYS A 41 10.39 7.04 -15.30
C LYS A 41 9.66 7.37 -14.00
N GLU A 42 8.78 8.37 -14.01
CA GLU A 42 7.95 8.71 -12.85
C GLU A 42 6.89 7.64 -12.59
N LEU A 43 6.25 7.12 -13.64
CA LEU A 43 5.27 6.03 -13.54
C LEU A 43 5.92 4.76 -12.98
N ASP A 44 7.11 4.39 -13.47
CA ASP A 44 7.88 3.24 -12.97
C ASP A 44 8.30 3.45 -11.50
N ASN A 45 8.67 4.69 -11.14
CA ASN A 45 9.01 5.02 -9.76
C ASN A 45 7.80 4.90 -8.83
N CYS A 46 6.60 5.31 -9.26
CA CYS A 46 5.36 5.07 -8.52
C CYS A 46 5.13 3.57 -8.27
N ASP A 47 5.25 2.74 -9.31
CA ASP A 47 5.06 1.29 -9.20
C ASP A 47 6.05 0.64 -8.24
N LEU A 48 7.32 1.05 -8.29
CA LEU A 48 8.34 0.58 -7.34
C LEU A 48 8.02 0.98 -5.90
N ILE A 49 7.60 2.22 -5.66
CA ILE A 49 7.20 2.70 -4.34
C ILE A 49 5.99 1.90 -3.83
N CYS A 50 4.95 1.72 -4.65
CA CYS A 50 3.77 0.96 -4.27
C CYS A 50 4.10 -0.50 -3.92
N LYS A 51 4.97 -1.15 -4.71
CA LYS A 51 5.44 -2.51 -4.41
C LYS A 51 6.20 -2.58 -3.10
N GLN A 52 7.04 -1.59 -2.82
CA GLN A 52 7.77 -1.50 -1.56
C GLN A 52 6.82 -1.32 -0.36
N VAL A 53 5.85 -0.41 -0.45
CA VAL A 53 4.84 -0.18 0.59
C VAL A 53 4.04 -1.46 0.87
N ASN A 54 3.50 -2.08 -0.19
CA ASN A 54 2.74 -3.34 -0.05
C ASN A 54 3.58 -4.45 0.59
N LYS A 55 4.84 -4.60 0.16
CA LYS A 55 5.74 -5.61 0.74
C LYS A 55 5.97 -5.37 2.24
N ILE A 56 6.29 -4.13 2.62
CA ILE A 56 6.56 -3.78 4.02
C ILE A 56 5.32 -3.97 4.89
N ALA A 57 4.15 -3.52 4.42
CA ALA A 57 2.90 -3.69 5.14
C ALA A 57 2.50 -5.16 5.32
N ASN A 58 2.61 -5.96 4.26
CA ASN A 58 2.28 -7.39 4.31
C ASN A 58 3.23 -8.14 5.24
N SER A 59 4.54 -7.88 5.13
CA SER A 59 5.54 -8.47 6.03
C SER A 59 5.26 -8.09 7.48
N TYR A 60 4.95 -6.83 7.77
CA TYR A 60 4.67 -6.39 9.14
C TYR A 60 3.48 -7.14 9.76
N VAL A 61 2.37 -7.28 9.04
CA VAL A 61 1.20 -8.02 9.56
C VAL A 61 1.48 -9.52 9.70
N TYR A 62 2.23 -10.11 8.77
CA TYR A 62 2.57 -11.54 8.79
C TYR A 62 3.55 -11.88 9.92
N ASP A 63 4.59 -11.06 10.10
CA ASP A 63 5.69 -11.32 11.04
C ASP A 63 5.36 -10.93 12.50
N ASN A 64 4.26 -10.21 12.74
CA ASN A 64 3.86 -9.73 14.07
C ASN A 64 2.49 -10.27 14.50
N PRO A 65 2.36 -11.59 14.68
CA PRO A 65 1.13 -12.17 15.18
C PRO A 65 0.88 -11.80 16.64
N ILE A 66 -0.38 -11.58 16.98
CA ILE A 66 -0.84 -11.46 18.36
C ILE A 66 -1.41 -12.80 18.80
N LEU A 67 -0.92 -13.31 19.94
CA LEU A 67 -1.46 -14.49 20.60
C LEU A 67 -2.24 -14.03 21.84
N THR A 68 -3.56 -14.19 21.79
CA THR A 68 -4.47 -13.89 22.91
C THR A 68 -5.36 -15.10 23.15
N ASP A 69 -5.38 -15.63 24.38
CA ASP A 69 -6.20 -16.78 24.80
C ASP A 69 -6.10 -17.98 23.84
N GLN A 70 -4.88 -18.32 23.42
CA GLN A 70 -4.58 -19.40 22.46
C GLN A 70 -5.20 -19.21 21.05
N LYS A 71 -5.69 -18.00 20.73
CA LYS A 71 -6.14 -17.63 19.39
C LYS A 71 -5.13 -16.67 18.75
N TYR A 72 -4.86 -16.94 17.48
CA TYR A 72 -4.05 -16.08 16.63
C TYR A 72 -4.89 -14.91 16.13
N SER A 73 -4.37 -13.69 16.25
CA SER A 73 -4.92 -12.48 15.65
C SER A 73 -3.82 -11.64 15.02
N PHE A 74 -4.21 -10.69 14.17
CA PHE A 74 -3.28 -9.75 13.57
C PHE A 74 -2.93 -8.61 14.53
N VAL A 75 -1.77 -7.96 14.31
CA VAL A 75 -1.43 -6.66 14.89
C VAL A 75 -2.59 -5.69 14.74
N ASN A 76 -2.89 -4.87 15.74
CA ASN A 76 -4.03 -3.96 15.63
C ASN A 76 -3.74 -2.80 14.65
N PHE A 77 -4.80 -2.12 14.19
CA PHE A 77 -4.66 -1.05 13.19
C PHE A 77 -3.80 0.13 13.70
N GLU A 78 -3.89 0.50 14.97
CA GLU A 78 -3.11 1.62 15.54
C GLU A 78 -1.60 1.33 15.49
N GLN A 79 -1.18 0.13 15.87
CA GLN A 79 0.21 -0.32 15.78
C GLN A 79 0.70 -0.39 14.33
N PHE A 80 -0.17 -0.83 13.41
CA PHE A 80 0.13 -0.83 11.98
C PHE A 80 0.30 0.60 11.44
N GLU A 81 -0.63 1.49 11.78
CA GLU A 81 -0.61 2.89 11.36
C GLU A 81 0.65 3.61 11.83
N ILE A 82 1.02 3.45 13.10
CA ILE A 82 2.26 4.02 13.66
C ILE A 82 3.49 3.52 12.88
N PHE A 83 3.58 2.21 12.63
CA PHE A 83 4.71 1.61 11.93
C PHE A 83 4.83 2.07 10.47
N ILE A 84 3.71 2.15 9.74
CA ILE A 84 3.71 2.56 8.34
C ILE A 84 3.95 4.07 8.20
N ASN A 85 3.33 4.90 9.04
CA ASN A 85 3.54 6.35 9.00
C ASN A 85 4.97 6.76 9.36
N ALA A 86 5.67 5.99 10.20
CA ALA A 86 7.09 6.23 10.49
C ALA A 86 7.99 6.06 9.25
N GLN A 87 7.53 5.33 8.23
CA GLN A 87 8.27 5.06 6.98
C GLN A 87 7.72 5.85 5.78
N PHE A 88 6.42 6.11 5.77
CA PHE A 88 5.68 6.69 4.64
C PHE A 88 4.62 7.70 5.15
N ASP A 89 5.08 8.88 5.56
CA ASP A 89 4.26 9.96 6.12
C ASP A 89 3.25 10.58 5.15
N TRP A 90 3.36 10.27 3.86
CA TRP A 90 2.47 10.75 2.81
C TRP A 90 1.20 9.92 2.64
N ILE A 91 1.11 8.70 3.21
CA ILE A 91 -0.04 7.81 2.98
C ILE A 91 -1.26 8.35 3.73
N SER A 92 -2.36 8.54 3.00
CA SER A 92 -3.63 8.97 3.58
C SER A 92 -4.25 7.90 4.48
N THR A 93 -5.02 8.31 5.49
CA THR A 93 -5.77 7.41 6.38
C THR A 93 -6.62 6.40 5.60
N LYS A 94 -7.27 6.84 4.51
CA LYS A 94 -8.05 5.95 3.63
C LYS A 94 -7.19 4.81 3.08
N ASN A 95 -6.01 5.12 2.55
CA ASN A 95 -5.10 4.11 2.03
C ASN A 95 -4.48 3.26 3.13
N LEU A 96 -4.18 3.80 4.31
CA LEU A 96 -3.70 3.02 5.45
C LEU A 96 -4.72 1.95 5.87
N THR A 97 -6.00 2.32 5.99
CA THR A 97 -7.06 1.37 6.34
C THR A 97 -7.22 0.28 5.29
N HIS A 98 -7.16 0.64 4.00
CA HIS A 98 -7.26 -0.32 2.91
C HIS A 98 -6.04 -1.27 2.88
N LEU A 99 -4.82 -0.70 3.02
CA LEU A 99 -3.56 -1.44 3.06
C LEU A 99 -3.55 -2.45 4.20
N TYR A 100 -3.94 -2.02 5.41
CA TYR A 100 -4.05 -2.90 6.57
C TYR A 100 -5.01 -4.07 6.33
N SER A 101 -6.21 -3.77 5.81
CA SER A 101 -7.23 -4.79 5.52
C SER A 101 -6.71 -5.81 4.49
N GLN A 102 -6.04 -5.33 3.44
CA GLN A 102 -5.45 -6.18 2.41
C GLN A 102 -4.29 -7.03 2.97
N SER A 103 -3.42 -6.46 3.81
CA SER A 103 -2.35 -7.20 4.46
C SER A 103 -2.87 -8.30 5.39
N CYS A 104 -3.92 -8.03 6.17
CA CYS A 104 -4.60 -9.04 6.98
C CYS A 104 -5.21 -10.15 6.12
N TYR A 105 -5.84 -9.78 5.00
CA TYR A 105 -6.38 -10.75 4.05
C TYR A 105 -5.28 -11.68 3.53
N TYR A 106 -4.15 -11.14 3.06
CA TYR A 106 -3.05 -11.97 2.56
C TYR A 106 -2.37 -12.79 3.64
N ALA A 107 -2.22 -12.27 4.87
CA ALA A 107 -1.66 -13.04 5.98
C ALA A 107 -2.58 -14.18 6.46
N SER A 108 -3.88 -14.14 6.11
CA SER A 108 -4.84 -15.21 6.40
C SER A 108 -4.89 -16.33 5.35
N LYS A 109 -4.14 -16.20 4.25
CA LYS A 109 -4.08 -17.16 3.15
C LYS A 109 -2.85 -18.04 3.24
#